data_AF-C3PP49-F1
#
_entry.id   AF-C3PP49-F1
#
_cell.length_a   1.000
_cell.length_b   1.000
_cell.length_c   1.000
_cell.angle_alpha   90.00
_cell.angle_beta   90.00
_cell.angle_gamma   90.00
#
_symmetry.space_group_name_H-M   'P 1'
#
loop_
_entity.id
_entity.type
_entity.pdbx_description
1 polymer ?
#
loop_
_entity_poly.entity_id
_entity_poly.type
_entity_poly.pdbx_seq_one_letter_code
_entity_poly.pdbx_strand_id
1 'polypeptide(L)'
;MALVCLMFYRLNLEIPIIRNNMPKLKTKSAVKKRFKLTASGKVIASQAGKKHFMRRRTKAQIRNLRGTTILCPQDGYNIKKYFLPYGIN
;
A
#
# COMPACT_ATOMS: atom_id res chain seq x y z
N MET A 1 -40.10 -35.85 -24.12
CA MET A 1 -39.39 -34.75 -24.81
C MET A 1 -39.56 -33.39 -24.11
N ALA A 2 -40.74 -33.02 -23.58
CA ALA A 2 -40.89 -31.77 -22.81
C ALA A 2 -40.33 -31.82 -21.37
N LEU A 3 -40.33 -32.99 -20.72
CA LEU A 3 -39.87 -33.14 -19.32
C LEU A 3 -38.35 -33.10 -19.13
N VAL A 4 -37.56 -33.48 -20.15
CA VAL A 4 -36.09 -33.40 -20.09
C VAL A 4 -35.59 -31.95 -20.24
N CYS A 5 -36.42 -31.06 -20.80
CA CYS A 5 -36.06 -29.66 -20.99
C CYS A 5 -36.24 -28.84 -19.69
N LEU A 6 -37.30 -29.10 -18.89
CA LEU A 6 -37.54 -28.37 -17.64
C LEU A 6 -36.61 -28.76 -16.49
N MET A 7 -36.01 -29.95 -16.52
CA MET A 7 -35.01 -30.34 -15.51
C MET A 7 -33.62 -29.72 -15.75
N PHE A 8 -33.36 -29.20 -16.96
CA PHE A 8 -32.09 -28.53 -17.28
C PHE A 8 -32.08 -27.03 -16.94
N TYR A 9 -33.26 -26.39 -16.82
CA TYR A 9 -33.38 -24.98 -16.43
C TYR A 9 -33.49 -24.73 -14.93
N ARG A 10 -33.54 -25.77 -14.09
CA ARG A 10 -33.69 -25.66 -12.62
C ARG A 10 -32.41 -25.92 -11.81
N LEU A 11 -31.26 -26.07 -12.47
CA LEU A 11 -29.96 -26.32 -11.80
C LEU A 11 -28.89 -25.23 -12.08
N ASN A 12 -29.28 -24.07 -12.60
CA ASN A 12 -28.36 -22.93 -12.84
C ASN A 12 -28.63 -21.70 -11.95
N LEU A 13 -29.35 -21.86 -10.83
CA LEU A 13 -29.69 -20.74 -9.94
C LEU A 13 -29.54 -21.15 -8.48
N GLU A 14 -28.30 -21.32 -8.03
CA GLU A 14 -27.88 -21.10 -6.64
C GLU A 14 -26.35 -21.21 -6.54
N ILE A 15 -25.65 -20.32 -7.26
CA ILE A 15 -24.28 -19.97 -6.87
C ILE A 15 -24.45 -19.08 -5.63
N PRO A 16 -23.94 -19.47 -4.44
CA PRO A 16 -24.00 -18.62 -3.27
C PRO A 16 -23.24 -17.34 -3.60
N ILE A 17 -23.99 -16.26 -3.72
CA ILE A 17 -23.50 -14.88 -3.82
C ILE A 17 -22.69 -14.62 -2.55
N ILE A 18 -21.40 -14.97 -2.60
CA ILE A 18 -20.38 -14.45 -1.69
C ILE A 18 -20.55 -12.94 -1.78
N ARG A 19 -21.05 -12.33 -0.69
CA ARG A 19 -21.38 -10.91 -0.61
C ARG A 19 -20.31 -10.08 -1.31
N ASN A 20 -20.64 -9.60 -2.51
CA ASN A 20 -19.87 -8.60 -3.24
C ASN A 20 -20.03 -7.29 -2.48
N ASN A 21 -19.31 -7.17 -1.36
CA ASN A 21 -18.97 -5.87 -0.80
C ASN A 21 -18.22 -5.13 -1.90
N MET A 22 -18.78 -4.01 -2.39
CA MET A 22 -18.11 -3.11 -3.34
C MET A 22 -16.63 -2.94 -2.94
N PRO A 23 -15.67 -3.40 -3.78
CA PRO A 23 -14.26 -3.40 -3.42
C PRO A 23 -13.74 -1.96 -3.41
N LYS A 24 -13.78 -1.33 -2.24
CA LYS A 24 -13.14 -0.03 -2.04
C LYS A 24 -11.63 -0.23 -2.02
N LEU A 25 -10.90 0.46 -2.91
CA LEU A 25 -9.44 0.51 -2.85
C LEU A 25 -9.02 0.94 -1.45
N LYS A 26 -8.07 0.22 -0.82
CA LYS A 26 -7.59 0.53 0.53
C LYS A 26 -6.16 1.03 0.44
N THR A 27 -5.84 2.05 1.23
CA THR A 27 -4.46 2.49 1.40
C THR A 27 -3.65 1.41 2.11
N LYS A 28 -2.43 1.14 1.64
CA LYS A 28 -1.53 0.20 2.34
C LYS A 28 -1.08 0.81 3.67
N SER A 29 -1.45 0.16 4.76
CA SER A 29 -1.14 0.62 6.13
C SER A 29 0.37 0.74 6.39
N ALA A 30 1.19 -0.12 5.77
CA ALA A 30 2.64 -0.05 5.84
C ALA A 30 3.19 1.28 5.29
N VAL A 31 2.62 1.78 4.20
CA VAL A 31 3.04 3.03 3.55
C VAL A 31 2.61 4.23 4.40
N LYS A 32 1.36 4.24 4.88
CA LYS A 32 0.85 5.28 5.79
C LYS A 32 1.72 5.48 7.04
N LYS A 33 2.28 4.39 7.59
CA LYS A 33 3.13 4.45 8.80
C LYS A 33 4.55 4.95 8.53
N ARG A 34 5.06 4.83 7.29
CA ARG A 34 6.49 5.00 6.98
C ARG A 34 6.79 6.27 6.19
N PHE A 35 5.85 6.74 5.39
CA PHE A 35 6.05 7.88 4.50
C PHE A 35 5.08 9.00 4.85
N LYS A 36 5.55 10.24 4.67
CA LYS A 36 4.71 11.44 4.76
C LYS A 36 4.86 12.25 3.48
N LEU A 37 3.88 13.11 3.20
CA LEU A 37 3.94 14.07 2.10
C LEU A 37 4.33 15.44 2.64
N THR A 38 5.17 16.16 1.90
CA THR A 38 5.40 17.59 2.10
C THR A 38 4.25 18.40 1.50
N ALA A 39 4.14 19.69 1.86
CA ALA A 39 3.16 20.59 1.26
C ALA A 39 3.28 20.66 -0.28
N SER A 40 4.50 20.55 -0.81
CA SER A 40 4.76 20.50 -2.26
C SER A 40 4.54 19.11 -2.89
N GLY A 41 4.02 18.14 -2.12
CA GLY A 41 3.72 16.80 -2.60
C GLY A 41 4.92 15.86 -2.73
N LYS A 42 6.14 16.24 -2.32
CA LYS A 42 7.28 15.30 -2.30
C LYS A 42 7.13 14.30 -1.15
N VAL A 43 7.57 13.05 -1.38
CA VAL A 43 7.51 11.97 -0.38
C VAL A 43 8.76 12.02 0.50
N ILE A 44 8.55 12.08 1.81
CA ILE A 44 9.63 12.04 2.81
C ILE A 44 9.67 10.68 3.52
N ALA A 45 10.89 10.22 3.79
CA ALA A 45 11.18 8.97 4.47
C ALA A 45 12.23 9.18 5.57
N SER A 46 12.19 8.33 6.61
CA SER A 46 13.25 8.25 7.61
C SER A 46 14.46 7.50 7.05
N GLN A 47 15.66 7.95 7.41
CA GLN A 47 16.90 7.28 7.02
C GLN A 47 17.03 5.88 7.65
N ALA A 48 17.54 4.92 6.88
CA ALA A 48 17.75 3.55 7.31
C ALA A 48 19.09 3.37 8.05
N GLY A 49 19.24 2.27 8.79
CA GLY A 49 20.53 1.91 9.39
C GLY A 49 20.89 2.67 10.67
N LYS A 50 19.92 3.05 11.51
CA LYS A 50 20.17 3.66 12.83
C LYS A 50 19.47 2.93 13.99
N LYS A 51 19.19 1.63 13.84
CA LYS A 51 18.46 0.84 14.86
C LYS A 51 19.33 -0.20 15.59
N HIS A 52 20.19 -0.91 14.87
CA HIS A 52 21.04 -1.97 15.43
C HIS A 52 22.51 -1.76 15.00
N PHE A 53 23.47 -2.31 15.75
CA PHE A 53 24.92 -2.15 15.54
C PHE A 53 25.43 -0.70 15.66
N MET A 54 25.09 0.01 16.74
CA MET A 54 25.62 1.38 16.94
C MET A 54 27.11 1.42 17.26
N ARG A 55 27.67 0.37 17.87
CA ARG A 55 29.10 0.28 18.21
C ARG A 55 30.02 0.31 16.98
N ARG A 56 29.58 -0.24 15.85
CA ARG A 56 30.36 -0.31 14.60
C ARG A 56 30.26 0.96 13.74
N ARG A 57 29.32 1.86 14.04
CA ARG A 57 29.09 3.05 13.22
C ARG A 57 29.89 4.24 13.73
N THR A 58 30.40 5.04 12.81
CA THR A 58 31.10 6.28 13.15
C THR A 58 30.12 7.34 13.65
N LYS A 59 30.59 8.23 14.54
CA LYS A 59 29.78 9.35 15.05
C LYS A 59 29.29 10.27 13.92
N ALA A 60 30.05 10.39 12.83
CA ALA A 60 29.66 11.16 11.64
C ALA A 60 28.44 10.52 10.95
N GLN A 61 28.47 9.21 10.70
CA GLN A 61 27.35 8.50 10.08
C GLN A 61 26.06 8.63 10.92
N ILE A 62 26.16 8.49 12.24
CA ILE A 62 25.01 8.59 13.15
C ILE A 62 24.38 10.00 13.10
N ARG A 63 25.19 11.06 12.90
CA ARG A 63 24.69 12.44 12.76
C ARG A 63 23.93 12.63 11.46
N ASN A 64 24.49 12.16 10.34
CA ASN A 64 23.85 12.28 9.03
C ASN A 64 22.51 11.55 8.96
N LEU A 65 22.38 10.41 9.65
CA LEU A 65 21.15 9.61 9.68
C LEU A 65 20.07 10.12 10.67
N ARG A 66 20.23 11.29 11.30
CA ARG A 66 19.21 11.87 12.20
C ARG A 66 17.99 12.43 11.46
N GLY A 67 18.22 12.96 10.25
CA GLY A 67 17.19 13.65 9.49
C GLY A 67 16.26 12.73 8.69
N THR A 68 15.26 13.36 8.08
CA THR A 68 14.44 12.78 7.02
C THR A 68 15.03 13.14 5.66
N THR A 69 14.78 12.29 4.66
CA THR A 69 15.20 12.54 3.28
C THR A 69 14.02 12.55 2.35
N ILE A 70 14.15 13.33 1.28
CA ILE A 70 13.27 13.26 0.13
C ILE A 70 13.65 12.03 -0.68
N LEU A 71 12.66 11.25 -1.09
CA LEU A 71 12.87 10.10 -1.96
C LEU A 71 13.17 10.53 -3.40
N CYS A 72 13.82 9.62 -4.14
CA CYS A 72 13.97 9.72 -5.58
C CYS A 72 12.59 9.96 -6.23
N PRO A 73 12.47 10.87 -7.21
CA PRO A 73 11.17 11.24 -7.78
C PRO A 73 10.41 10.05 -8.37
N GLN A 74 11.11 9.07 -8.93
CA GLN A 74 10.55 7.84 -9.48
C GLN A 74 9.91 6.97 -8.39
N ASP A 75 10.60 6.74 -7.27
CA ASP A 75 10.06 5.97 -6.15
C ASP A 75 8.88 6.69 -5.51
N GLY A 76 8.98 8.02 -5.38
CA GLY A 76 7.91 8.86 -4.88
C GLY A 76 6.65 8.79 -5.75
N TYR A 77 6.81 8.69 -7.08
CA TYR A 77 5.70 8.51 -8.02
C TYR A 77 5.01 7.16 -7.83
N ASN A 78 5.80 6.07 -7.78
CA ASN A 78 5.28 4.72 -7.58
C ASN A 78 4.51 4.60 -6.26
N ILE A 79 5.03 5.20 -5.18
CA ILE A 79 4.38 5.16 -3.87
C ILE A 79 3.00 5.82 -3.89
N LYS A 80 2.88 6.97 -4.54
CA LYS A 80 1.59 7.68 -4.65
C LYS A 80 0.60 6.92 -5.51
N LYS A 81 1.05 6.46 -6.69
CA LYS A 81 0.18 5.82 -7.70
C LYS A 81 -0.39 4.49 -7.23
N TYR A 82 0.44 3.63 -6.64
CA TYR A 82 0.04 2.24 -6.36
C TYR A 82 -0.44 2.02 -4.92
N PHE A 83 0.02 2.81 -3.95
CA PHE A 83 -0.23 2.50 -2.53
C PHE A 83 -1.09 3.53 -1.79
N LEU A 84 -1.25 4.74 -2.33
CA LEU A 84 -1.96 5.85 -1.70
C LEU A 84 -3.06 6.42 -2.61
N PRO A 85 -4.11 5.63 -2.93
CA PRO A 85 -5.17 6.09 -3.84
C PRO A 85 -5.94 7.32 -3.34
N TYR A 86 -5.95 7.59 -2.03
CA TYR A 86 -6.66 8.75 -1.44
C TYR A 86 -5.72 9.77 -0.79
N GLY A 87 -4.41 9.68 -1.03
CA GLY A 87 -3.43 10.52 -0.33
C GLY A 87 -3.20 10.12 1.14
N ILE A 88 -2.44 10.95 1.86
CA ILE A 88 -2.11 10.74 3.27
C ILE A 88 -2.93 11.75 4.11
N ASN A 89 -4.06 11.30 4.63
CA ASN A 89 -4.75 11.91 5.78
C ASN A 89 -4.33 11.19 7.08
#